data_AF-A0A8D8IVV1-F1
#
_entry.id   AF-A0A8D8IVV1-F1
#
_cell.length_a   1.000
_cell.length_b   1.000
_cell.length_c   1.000
_cell.angle_alpha   90.00
_cell.angle_beta   90.00
_cell.angle_gamma   90.00
#
_symmetry.space_group_name_H-M   'P 1'
#
loop_
_entity.id
_entity.type
_entity.pdbx_description
1 polymer ?
#
loop_
_entity_poly.entity_id
_entity_poly.type
_entity_poly.pdbx_seq_one_letter_code
_entity_poly.pdbx_strand_id
1 'polypeptide(L)'
;GLPYEISLYWHQYPYSLGLAFCKIRALISEASTYVSVLTIVAFSMERFLAICHPLHLYTMSGLQRPVRIIAGLWIVSLLSAVPFAVFTDIDYIEYPPTKQEIPDSAFCAMLQIPERIPLWELSTCLFFA
;
A
#
# COMPACT_ATOMS: atom_id res chain seq x y z
N GLY A 1 7.98 1.91 11.49
CA GLY A 1 9.25 1.18 11.58
C GLY A 1 9.04 -0.10 12.34
N LEU A 2 8.77 -1.19 11.62
CA LEU A 2 8.68 -2.53 12.22
C LEU A 2 10.10 -3.10 12.38
N PRO A 3 10.37 -3.96 13.38
CA PRO A 3 11.69 -4.59 13.59
C PRO A 3 12.22 -5.33 12.34
N TYR A 4 11.31 -5.75 11.46
CA TYR A 4 11.63 -6.33 10.16
C TYR A 4 12.22 -5.34 9.15
N GLU A 5 11.82 -4.06 9.16
CA GLU A 5 12.47 -3.00 8.34
C GLU A 5 13.92 -2.78 8.77
N ILE A 6 14.15 -2.74 10.08
CA ILE A 6 15.47 -2.48 10.67
C ILE A 6 16.41 -3.65 10.36
N SER A 7 15.89 -4.88 10.40
CA SER A 7 16.63 -6.08 10.02
C SER A 7 16.97 -6.14 8.53
N LEU A 8 16.10 -5.63 7.66
CA LEU A 8 16.37 -5.52 6.21
C LEU A 8 17.43 -4.46 5.89
N TYR A 9 17.45 -3.35 6.63
CA TYR A 9 18.53 -2.37 6.53
C TYR A 9 19.89 -2.93 6.96
N TRP A 10 19.91 -3.83 7.95
CA TRP A 10 21.15 -4.42 8.47
C TRP A 10 21.62 -5.66 7.68
N HIS A 11 20.72 -6.38 7.02
CA HIS A 11 21.03 -7.57 6.21
C HIS A 11 20.15 -7.60 4.96
N GLN A 12 20.48 -6.72 4.00
CA GLN A 12 19.68 -6.53 2.78
C GLN A 12 19.80 -7.71 1.79
N TYR A 13 20.81 -8.58 1.96
CA TYR A 13 21.11 -9.71 1.08
C TYR A 13 21.56 -10.92 1.91
N PRO A 14 21.26 -12.17 1.51
CA PRO A 14 20.38 -12.57 0.41
C PRO A 14 18.89 -12.68 0.82
N TYR A 15 17.97 -12.27 -0.05
CA TYR A 15 16.52 -12.46 0.18
C TYR A 15 16.12 -13.94 0.02
N SER A 16 16.11 -14.70 1.11
CA SER A 16 15.87 -16.17 1.10
C SER A 16 14.42 -16.60 1.37
N LEU A 17 13.52 -15.66 1.68
CA LEU A 17 12.13 -15.94 2.09
C LEU A 17 11.17 -16.24 0.93
N GLY A 18 11.68 -16.25 -0.31
CA GLY A 18 10.95 -16.60 -1.53
C GLY A 18 10.11 -15.47 -2.13
N LEU A 19 9.74 -15.63 -3.40
CA LEU A 19 9.02 -14.63 -4.21
C LEU A 19 7.66 -14.26 -3.61
N ALA A 20 6.94 -15.23 -3.05
CA ALA A 20 5.62 -15.00 -2.46
C ALA A 20 5.70 -14.04 -1.26
N PHE A 21 6.73 -14.19 -0.40
CA PHE A 21 6.90 -13.33 0.76
C PHE A 21 7.32 -11.91 0.36
N CYS A 22 8.15 -11.79 -0.68
CA CYS A 22 8.50 -10.51 -1.32
C CYS A 22 7.25 -9.76 -1.79
N LYS A 23 6.39 -10.42 -2.57
CA LYS A 23 5.14 -9.82 -3.06
C LYS A 23 4.16 -9.48 -1.94
N ILE A 24 3.98 -10.35 -0.94
CA ILE A 24 3.10 -10.10 0.21
C ILE A 24 3.57 -8.89 1.02
N ARG A 25 4.87 -8.78 1.27
CA ARG A 25 5.44 -7.65 2.02
C ARG A 25 5.22 -6.33 1.28
N ALA A 26 5.50 -6.31 -0.02
CA ALA A 26 5.26 -5.15 -0.87
C ALA A 26 3.77 -4.77 -0.86
N LEU A 27 2.88 -5.75 -1.03
CA LEU A 27 1.44 -5.56 -1.01
C LEU A 27 0.94 -4.96 0.31
N ILE A 28 1.38 -5.49 1.45
CA ILE A 28 0.96 -5.00 2.78
C ILE A 28 1.50 -3.59 3.03
N SER A 29 2.74 -3.30 2.64
CA SER A 29 3.35 -1.98 2.81
C SER A 29 2.58 -0.91 2.05
N GLU A 30 2.30 -1.15 0.77
CA GLU A 30 1.55 -0.23 -0.09
C GLU A 30 0.09 -0.11 0.37
N ALA A 31 -0.58 -1.24 0.65
CA ALA A 31 -1.96 -1.23 1.14
C ALA A 31 -2.08 -0.47 2.47
N SER A 32 -1.12 -0.61 3.39
CA SER A 32 -1.15 0.12 4.67
C SER A 32 -1.05 1.63 4.49
N THR A 33 -0.25 2.07 3.51
CA THR A 33 -0.13 3.48 3.15
C THR A 33 -1.46 4.02 2.60
N TYR A 34 -2.09 3.29 1.67
CA TYR A 34 -3.39 3.66 1.12
C TYR A 34 -4.50 3.68 2.18
N VAL A 35 -4.61 2.65 3.02
CA VAL A 35 -5.60 2.58 4.11
C VAL A 35 -5.44 3.77 5.05
N SER A 36 -4.20 4.14 5.40
CA SER A 36 -3.94 5.25 6.32
C SER A 36 -4.46 6.57 5.76
N VAL A 37 -4.16 6.88 4.49
CA VAL A 37 -4.63 8.10 3.82
C VAL A 37 -6.15 8.10 3.74
N LEU A 38 -6.76 7.02 3.26
CA LEU A 38 -8.21 6.90 3.12
C LEU A 38 -8.95 7.03 4.46
N THR A 39 -8.39 6.46 5.53
CA THR A 39 -8.97 6.54 6.88
C THR A 39 -8.95 7.99 7.41
N ILE A 40 -7.86 8.73 7.19
CA ILE A 40 -7.74 10.13 7.60
C ILE A 40 -8.77 10.99 6.85
N VAL A 41 -8.92 10.77 5.54
CA VAL A 41 -9.89 11.53 4.74
C VAL A 41 -11.32 11.19 5.15
N ALA A 42 -11.64 9.92 5.36
CA ALA A 42 -12.96 9.50 5.84
C ALA A 42 -13.31 10.19 7.17
N PHE A 43 -12.39 10.19 8.14
CA PHE A 43 -12.59 10.84 9.43
C PHE A 43 -12.71 12.37 9.32
N SER A 44 -11.96 12.99 8.39
CA SER A 44 -12.05 14.43 8.12
C SER A 44 -13.39 14.80 7.48
N MET A 45 -13.87 13.98 6.54
CA MET A 45 -15.16 14.15 5.89
C MET A 45 -16.32 14.01 6.88
N GLU A 46 -16.27 13.01 7.77
CA GLU A 46 -17.26 12.84 8.84
C GLU A 46 -17.33 14.09 9.73
N ARG A 47 -16.18 14.64 10.13
CA ARG A 47 -16.12 15.89 10.91
C ARG A 47 -16.63 17.10 10.14
N PHE A 48 -16.33 17.20 8.85
CA PHE A 48 -16.81 18.29 8.00
C PHE A 48 -18.34 18.28 7.87
N LEU A 49 -18.93 17.11 7.60
CA LEU A 49 -20.37 16.91 7.58
C LEU A 49 -21.02 17.24 8.92
N ALA A 50 -20.34 16.97 10.04
CA ALA A 50 -20.81 17.33 11.39
C ALA A 50 -20.91 18.80 11.68
N ILE A 51 -20.00 19.58 11.10
CA ILE A 51 -20.00 21.03 11.26
C ILE A 51 -21.06 21.66 10.34
N CYS A 52 -21.18 21.20 9.09
CA CYS A 52 -22.07 21.79 8.11
C CYS A 52 -23.55 21.32 8.23
N HIS A 53 -23.81 20.08 8.66
CA HIS A 53 -25.15 19.50 8.77
C HIS A 53 -25.39 18.81 10.13
N PRO A 54 -25.52 19.58 11.22
CA PRO A 54 -25.61 19.05 12.58
C PRO A 54 -26.85 18.16 12.85
N LEU A 55 -27.93 18.29 12.06
CA LEU A 55 -29.19 17.55 12.23
C LEU A 55 -29.16 16.13 11.66
N HIS A 56 -28.25 15.80 10.73
CA HIS A 56 -28.24 14.50 10.05
C HIS A 56 -27.39 13.44 10.78
N LEU A 57 -26.64 13.83 11.82
CA LEU A 57 -25.70 12.96 12.52
C LEU A 57 -26.23 12.40 13.84
N TYR A 58 -27.20 13.08 14.46
CA TYR A 58 -27.84 12.58 15.67
C TYR A 58 -28.62 11.27 15.43
N THR A 59 -29.19 11.09 14.23
CA THR A 59 -29.88 9.85 13.82
C THR A 59 -28.94 8.76 13.30
N MET A 60 -27.63 9.05 13.17
CA MET A 60 -26.62 8.19 12.53
C MET A 60 -25.60 7.61 13.53
N SER A 61 -25.94 7.52 14.81
CA SER A 61 -25.08 7.02 15.90
C SER A 61 -24.99 5.48 15.94
N GLY A 62 -24.51 4.85 14.87
CA GLY A 62 -24.24 3.41 14.82
C GLY A 62 -22.76 3.09 14.65
N LEU A 63 -22.10 2.59 15.71
CA LEU A 63 -20.69 2.14 15.70
C LEU A 63 -20.38 1.06 14.63
N GLN A 64 -21.39 0.40 14.08
CA GLN A 64 -21.21 -0.63 13.04
C GLN A 64 -20.85 -0.05 11.66
N ARG A 65 -21.21 1.21 11.36
CA ARG A 65 -20.87 1.85 10.08
C ARG A 65 -19.37 2.12 9.91
N PRO A 66 -18.67 2.78 10.86
CA PRO A 66 -17.24 3.04 10.71
C PRO A 66 -16.43 1.74 10.59
N VAL A 67 -16.83 0.67 11.27
CA VAL A 67 -16.20 -0.66 11.11
C VAL A 67 -16.37 -1.21 9.69
N ARG A 68 -17.57 -1.10 9.10
CA ARG A 68 -17.80 -1.51 7.70
C ARG A 68 -17.04 -0.64 6.71
N ILE A 69 -16.95 0.67 6.97
CA ILE A 69 -16.16 1.60 6.14
C ILE A 69 -14.70 1.19 6.17
N ILE A 70 -14.10 1.00 7.35
CA ILE A 70 -12.71 0.56 7.50
C ILE A 70 -12.47 -0.77 6.78
N ALA A 71 -13.36 -1.75 6.92
CA ALA A 71 -13.27 -3.02 6.20
C ALA A 71 -13.29 -2.82 4.66
N GLY A 72 -14.16 -1.92 4.17
CA GLY A 72 -14.20 -1.53 2.76
C GLY A 72 -12.90 -0.86 2.29
N LEU A 73 -12.35 0.07 3.09
CA LEU A 73 -11.09 0.75 2.80
C LEU A 73 -9.92 -0.23 2.67
N TRP A 74 -9.87 -1.24 3.54
CA TRP A 74 -8.89 -2.32 3.44
C TRP A 74 -9.02 -3.11 2.14
N ILE A 75 -10.24 -3.49 1.75
CA ILE A 75 -10.48 -4.22 0.49
C ILE A 75 -10.04 -3.37 -0.70
N VAL A 76 -10.45 -2.11 -0.76
CA VAL A 76 -10.09 -1.18 -1.85
C VAL A 76 -8.57 -1.00 -1.92
N SER A 77 -7.91 -0.83 -0.77
CA SER A 77 -6.46 -0.65 -0.69
C SER A 77 -5.68 -1.91 -1.08
N LEU A 78 -6.18 -3.09 -0.72
CA LEU A 78 -5.60 -4.36 -1.16
C LEU A 78 -5.76 -4.52 -2.67
N LEU A 79 -6.96 -4.25 -3.21
CA LEU A 79 -7.23 -4.32 -4.65
C LEU A 79 -6.33 -3.37 -5.46
N SER A 80 -6.10 -2.14 -4.98
CA SER A 80 -5.20 -1.19 -5.64
C SER A 80 -3.73 -1.58 -5.50
N ALA A 81 -3.35 -2.31 -4.45
CA ALA A 81 -1.99 -2.82 -4.24
C ALA A 81 -1.71 -4.16 -4.97
N VAL A 82 -2.73 -4.90 -5.41
CA VAL A 82 -2.55 -6.13 -6.22
C VAL A 82 -1.67 -5.91 -7.45
N PRO A 83 -1.92 -4.92 -8.35
CA PRO A 83 -1.06 -4.71 -9.51
C PRO A 83 0.38 -4.40 -9.09
N PHE A 84 0.59 -3.62 -8.03
CA PHE A 84 1.92 -3.32 -7.48
C PHE A 84 2.66 -4.60 -7.06
N ALA A 85 1.96 -5.54 -6.41
CA ALA A 85 2.54 -6.81 -6.00
C ALA A 85 2.85 -7.74 -7.19
N VAL A 86 2.05 -7.67 -8.27
CA VAL A 86 2.31 -8.44 -9.49
C VAL A 86 3.61 -7.99 -10.17
N PHE A 87 3.89 -6.68 -10.22
CA PHE A 87 5.11 -6.10 -10.79
C PHE A 87 6.35 -6.14 -9.87
N THR A 88 6.19 -6.65 -8.65
CA THR A 88 7.31 -6.88 -7.73
C THR A 88 7.90 -8.24 -7.99
N ASP A 89 9.18 -8.32 -8.33
CA ASP A 89 9.90 -9.58 -8.55
C ASP A 89 11.26 -9.57 -7.84
N ILE A 90 11.90 -10.73 -7.76
CA ILE A 90 13.24 -10.88 -7.19
C ILE A 90 14.24 -10.68 -8.32
N ASP A 91 15.16 -9.74 -8.13
CA ASP A 91 16.22 -9.43 -9.08
C ASP A 91 17.60 -9.69 -8.45
N TYR A 92 18.59 -9.92 -9.31
CA TYR A 92 19.97 -10.22 -8.92
C TYR A 92 20.90 -9.13 -9.44
N ILE A 93 21.85 -8.69 -8.61
CA ILE A 93 22.80 -7.66 -9.04
C ILE A 93 23.82 -8.29 -9.99
N GLU A 94 23.87 -7.80 -11.23
CA GLU A 94 24.92 -8.11 -12.20
C GLU A 94 26.21 -7.35 -11.86
N TYR A 95 27.35 -8.04 -11.81
CA TYR A 95 28.65 -7.39 -11.60
C TYR A 95 29.14 -6.71 -12.90
N PRO A 96 29.34 -5.37 -12.94
CA PRO A 96 29.54 -4.61 -14.18
C PRO A 96 30.72 -5.04 -15.08
N PRO A 97 31.87 -5.53 -14.57
CA PRO A 97 32.97 -5.97 -15.43
C PRO A 97 32.86 -7.42 -15.95
N THR A 98 32.01 -8.27 -15.36
CA THR A 98 31.94 -9.71 -15.68
C THR A 98 30.55 -10.16 -16.14
N LYS A 99 29.49 -9.32 -15.99
CA LYS A 99 28.08 -9.66 -16.27
C LYS A 99 27.64 -10.99 -15.67
N GLN A 100 28.21 -11.34 -14.53
CA GLN A 100 27.88 -12.56 -13.82
C GLN A 100 26.88 -12.19 -12.72
N GLU A 101 25.77 -12.93 -12.68
CA GLU A 101 24.76 -12.83 -11.63
C GLU A 101 25.34 -13.43 -10.33
N ILE A 102 25.31 -12.65 -9.25
CA ILE A 102 25.79 -13.11 -7.95
C ILE A 102 24.58 -13.70 -7.19
N PRO A 103 24.54 -15.01 -6.90
CA PRO A 103 23.39 -15.64 -6.27
C PRO A 103 23.10 -15.09 -4.85
N ASP A 104 24.12 -14.55 -4.18
CA ASP A 104 24.01 -13.97 -2.84
C ASP A 104 23.44 -12.54 -2.83
N SER A 105 23.18 -11.92 -3.98
CA SER A 105 22.67 -10.54 -4.08
C SER A 105 21.18 -10.45 -4.40
N ALA A 106 20.40 -11.51 -4.20
CA ALA A 106 18.95 -11.51 -4.41
C ALA A 106 18.27 -10.38 -3.60
N PHE A 107 17.59 -9.45 -4.29
CA PHE A 107 16.80 -8.39 -3.68
C PHE A 107 15.39 -8.35 -4.27
N CYS A 108 14.43 -7.95 -3.44
CA CYS A 108 13.04 -7.78 -3.82
C CYS A 108 12.82 -6.33 -4.25
N ALA A 109 12.49 -6.08 -5.52
CA ALA A 109 12.24 -4.74 -6.03
C ALA A 109 11.06 -4.71 -7.01
N MET A 110 10.45 -3.53 -7.12
CA MET A 110 9.47 -3.24 -8.16
C MET A 110 10.20 -2.88 -9.45
N LEU A 111 10.09 -3.74 -10.47
CA LEU A 111 10.81 -3.58 -11.73
C LEU A 111 10.03 -2.82 -12.81
N GLN A 112 8.71 -2.72 -12.68
CA GLN A 112 7.87 -1.98 -13.63
C GLN A 112 7.05 -0.92 -12.91
N ILE A 113 7.48 0.33 -13.05
CA ILE A 113 6.72 1.52 -12.67
C ILE A 113 5.78 1.83 -13.86
N PRO A 114 4.46 1.64 -13.75
CA PRO A 114 3.57 1.92 -14.87
C PRO A 114 3.33 3.43 -14.94
N GLU A 115 4.08 4.14 -15.79
CA GLU A 115 3.84 5.56 -16.12
C GLU A 115 2.51 5.84 -16.86
N ARG A 116 1.67 4.81 -17.08
CA ARG A 116 0.50 4.87 -17.97
C ARG A 116 -0.85 5.12 -17.27
N ILE A 117 -0.90 5.15 -15.94
CA ILE A 117 -2.16 5.31 -15.20
C ILE A 117 -2.18 6.70 -14.52
N PRO A 118 -3.16 7.58 -14.82
CA PRO A 118 -3.30 8.88 -14.15
C PRO A 118 -3.85 8.67 -12.72
N LEU A 119 -2.97 8.20 -11.82
CA LEU A 119 -3.28 7.88 -10.43
C LEU A 119 -3.76 9.11 -9.64
N TRP A 120 -3.30 10.31 -10.00
CA TRP A 120 -3.74 11.54 -9.36
C TRP A 120 -5.21 11.88 -9.70
N GLU A 121 -5.67 11.64 -10.94
CA GLU A 121 -7.04 11.96 -11.36
C GLU A 121 -8.08 11.04 -10.75
N LEU A 122 -7.75 9.75 -10.62
CA LEU A 122 -8.59 8.80 -9.90
C LEU A 122 -8.68 9.13 -8.41
N SER A 123 -7.60 9.64 -7.81
CA SER A 123 -7.64 10.11 -6.42
C SER A 123 -8.61 11.30 -6.27
N THR A 124 -8.60 12.24 -7.21
CA THR A 124 -9.50 13.40 -7.17
C THR A 124 -10.96 12.98 -7.32
N CYS A 125 -11.25 12.05 -8.24
CA CYS A 125 -12.61 11.59 -8.49
C CYS A 125 -13.20 10.74 -7.35
N LEU A 126 -12.40 9.94 -6.64
CA LEU A 126 -12.88 9.14 -5.51
C LEU A 126 -13.03 9.94 -4.21
N PHE A 127 -12.27 11.02 -4.03
CA PHE A 127 -12.31 11.85 -2.82
C PHE A 127 -13.30 13.02 -2.87
N PHE A 128 -13.73 13.46 -4.06
CA PHE A 128 -14.57 14.67 -4.24
C PHE A 128 -15.89 14.46 -5.01
N ALA A 129 -16.29 13.23 -5.34
CA ALA A 129 -17.58 12.92 -5.96
C ALA A 129 -18.67 12.52 -4.95
#